data_AF-A0A4S2RRB8-F1
#
_entry.id   AF-A0A4S2RRB8-F1
#
_cell.length_a   1.000
_cell.length_b   1.000
_cell.length_c   1.000
_cell.angle_alpha   90.00
_cell.angle_beta   90.00
_cell.angle_gamma   90.00
#
_symmetry.space_group_name_H-M   'P 1'
#
loop_
_entity.id
_entity.type
_entity.pdbx_description
1 polymer ?
#
loop_
_entity_poly.entity_id
_entity_poly.type
_entity_poly.pdbx_seq_one_letter_code
_entity_poly.pdbx_strand_id
1 'polypeptide(L)'
;MSRPPPNPSRARPGRRTARFTLADRAPVRRPHPGPACLRPRTAEGRAQPALDPASARHDLADLKQLADAAAPEELFTGQWQNRISVLDDYKSYLDDRWNEGFTNAWKLWEEIVPLGYKGSYQRVRAYLHKKRTSPRPVTARPPSPRTVSGWILSRPETLTEPEQLQLKTVRAHCPELDALTRHVRAFAVMLTERQGEHLPAWLDAVRQDDLPSLHTLAAGIDRDLDAVTAGLTLPWSLGAVEGHVNRIKMLKRQMFGRAGFTLLRKRVLVAQ
;
A
#
# COMPACT_ATOMS: atom_id res chain seq x y z
N MET A 1 17.76 54.33 33.67
CA MET A 1 16.80 54.72 32.62
C MET A 1 16.12 53.46 32.11
N SER A 2 14.98 53.15 32.71
CA SER A 2 14.21 51.92 32.48
C SER A 2 13.16 52.16 31.39
N ARG A 3 13.11 51.31 30.37
CA ARG A 3 12.01 51.31 29.38
C ARG A 3 10.90 50.36 29.87
N PRO A 4 9.64 50.81 29.97
CA PRO A 4 8.53 49.94 30.39
C PRO A 4 7.97 49.16 29.19
N PRO A 5 7.33 47.99 29.41
CA PRO A 5 6.64 47.26 28.36
C PRO A 5 5.22 47.83 28.12
N PRO A 6 4.68 47.80 26.88
CA PRO A 6 3.29 48.15 26.65
C PRO A 6 2.35 46.96 26.96
N ASN A 7 1.27 47.30 27.68
CA ASN A 7 0.20 46.44 28.17
C ASN A 7 -0.78 46.03 27.03
N PRO A 8 -1.39 44.83 27.04
CA PRO A 8 -2.35 44.40 26.02
C PRO A 8 -3.79 44.67 26.45
N SER A 9 -4.58 45.37 25.62
CA SER A 9 -6.04 45.43 25.81
C SER A 9 -6.81 45.96 24.59
N ARG A 10 -7.72 45.10 24.12
CA ARG A 10 -9.09 45.35 23.58
C ARG A 10 -9.29 45.84 22.15
N ALA A 11 -9.95 44.97 21.37
CA ALA A 11 -11.24 45.14 20.66
C ALA A 11 -11.20 44.33 19.34
N ARG A 12 -12.21 43.63 18.84
CA ARG A 12 -13.62 43.37 19.21
C ARG A 12 -14.11 42.18 18.33
N PRO A 13 -15.28 41.59 18.64
CA PRO A 13 -15.81 40.39 18.01
C PRO A 13 -16.73 40.69 16.81
N GLY A 14 -16.83 39.76 15.85
CA GLY A 14 -17.82 39.79 14.76
C GLY A 14 -18.19 38.37 14.32
N ARG A 15 -19.35 37.88 14.81
CA ARG A 15 -20.58 37.57 14.04
C ARG A 15 -20.45 36.39 13.07
N ARG A 16 -20.92 35.19 13.46
CA ARG A 16 -22.29 34.67 13.28
C ARG A 16 -22.78 34.68 11.83
N THR A 17 -22.96 33.48 11.28
CA THR A 17 -24.14 33.11 10.51
C THR A 17 -24.58 31.70 10.92
N ALA A 18 -25.85 31.61 11.29
CA ALA A 18 -26.58 30.38 11.57
C ALA A 18 -27.69 30.26 10.52
N ARG A 19 -27.98 29.04 10.08
CA ARG A 19 -29.29 28.52 9.61
C ARG A 19 -29.12 27.00 9.45
N PHE A 20 -29.82 26.14 10.21
CA PHE A 20 -31.20 25.64 9.98
C PHE A 20 -31.35 25.09 8.54
N THR A 21 -31.81 23.88 8.23
CA THR A 21 -32.37 22.73 8.97
C THR A 21 -32.58 21.59 7.95
N LEU A 22 -32.92 20.41 8.47
CA LEU A 22 -33.87 19.44 7.91
C LEU A 22 -33.27 18.16 7.27
N ALA A 23 -33.67 17.06 7.89
CA ALA A 23 -33.91 15.72 7.37
C ALA A 23 -32.96 15.18 6.29
N ASP A 24 -32.25 14.10 6.64
CA ASP A 24 -32.21 13.01 5.67
C ASP A 24 -32.37 11.65 6.34
N ARG A 25 -33.39 10.94 5.85
CA ARG A 25 -33.70 9.55 6.15
C ARG A 25 -32.66 8.72 5.42
N ALA A 26 -31.94 7.86 6.13
CA ALA A 26 -31.11 6.86 5.50
C ALA A 26 -31.96 5.99 4.54
N PRO A 27 -31.63 5.88 3.24
CA PRO A 27 -32.21 4.86 2.41
C PRO A 27 -31.58 3.51 2.77
N VAL A 28 -32.39 2.64 3.38
CA VAL A 28 -32.12 1.21 3.49
C VAL A 28 -32.04 0.65 2.06
N ARG A 29 -30.84 0.61 1.48
CA ARG A 29 -30.58 -0.14 0.25
C ARG A 29 -30.57 -1.62 0.60
N ARG A 30 -31.62 -2.30 0.16
CA ARG A 30 -31.72 -3.76 0.13
C ARG A 30 -30.54 -4.34 -0.66
N PRO A 31 -29.88 -5.41 -0.19
CA PRO A 31 -28.87 -6.10 -0.97
C PRO A 31 -29.52 -6.75 -2.19
N HIS A 32 -28.98 -6.44 -3.38
CA HIS A 32 -29.28 -7.18 -4.60
C HIS A 32 -28.74 -8.61 -4.46
N PRO A 33 -29.53 -9.65 -4.77
CA PRO A 33 -29.01 -11.01 -4.82
C PRO A 33 -28.07 -11.14 -6.01
N GLY A 34 -26.85 -11.58 -5.74
CA GLY A 34 -25.89 -11.97 -6.78
C GLY A 34 -26.40 -13.14 -7.61
N PRO A 35 -25.81 -13.39 -8.80
CA PRO A 35 -26.22 -14.49 -9.66
C PRO A 35 -26.05 -15.80 -8.91
N ALA A 36 -27.17 -16.53 -8.78
CA ALA A 36 -27.22 -17.83 -8.15
C ALA A 36 -26.25 -18.79 -8.87
N CYS A 37 -25.34 -19.37 -8.09
CA CYS A 37 -24.54 -20.52 -8.49
C CYS A 37 -25.47 -21.63 -8.96
N LEU A 38 -25.52 -21.86 -10.28
CA LEU A 38 -26.05 -23.09 -10.86
C LEU A 38 -25.10 -24.23 -10.50
N ARG A 39 -25.40 -24.91 -9.38
CA ARG A 39 -24.87 -26.26 -9.13
C ARG A 39 -25.48 -27.22 -10.17
N PRO A 40 -24.72 -28.18 -10.73
CA PRO A 40 -25.29 -29.20 -11.58
C PRO A 40 -26.20 -30.10 -10.74
N ARG A 41 -27.49 -30.13 -11.10
CA ARG A 41 -28.45 -31.09 -10.56
C ARG A 41 -28.38 -32.35 -11.41
N THR A 42 -27.79 -33.39 -10.85
CA THR A 42 -27.83 -34.76 -11.37
C THR A 42 -29.26 -35.28 -11.40
N ALA A 43 -29.57 -35.96 -12.50
CA ALA A 43 -30.58 -37.00 -12.69
C ALA A 43 -31.83 -37.01 -11.79
N GLU A 44 -32.98 -36.66 -12.35
CA GLU A 44 -34.26 -37.34 -12.07
C GLU A 44 -35.30 -36.97 -13.14
N GLY A 45 -35.95 -37.99 -13.70
CA GLY A 45 -36.81 -37.88 -14.87
C GLY A 45 -38.08 -37.06 -14.63
N ARG A 46 -38.36 -36.12 -15.56
CA ARG A 46 -39.72 -35.65 -15.88
C ARG A 46 -39.82 -35.34 -17.37
N ALA A 47 -40.89 -35.85 -17.97
CA ALA A 47 -41.23 -35.68 -19.38
C ALA A 47 -41.35 -34.20 -19.78
N GLN A 48 -40.73 -33.83 -20.91
CA GLN A 48 -40.88 -32.53 -21.56
C GLN A 48 -42.17 -32.51 -22.40
N PRO A 49 -42.87 -31.37 -22.51
CA PRO A 49 -43.90 -31.22 -23.53
C PRO A 49 -43.24 -31.10 -24.91
N ALA A 50 -43.84 -31.71 -25.91
CA ALA A 50 -43.34 -31.75 -27.27
C ALA A 50 -43.08 -30.34 -27.82
N LEU A 51 -41.81 -30.04 -28.11
CA LEU A 51 -41.42 -28.94 -28.97
C LEU A 51 -41.70 -29.35 -30.43
N ASP A 52 -42.46 -28.50 -31.11
CA ASP A 52 -42.87 -28.61 -32.51
C ASP A 52 -41.64 -28.82 -33.42
N PRO A 53 -41.57 -29.87 -34.27
CA PRO A 53 -40.36 -30.21 -35.02
C PRO A 53 -40.10 -29.33 -36.27
N ALA A 54 -40.73 -28.17 -36.40
CA ALA A 54 -40.70 -27.37 -37.63
C ALA A 54 -39.72 -26.18 -37.64
N SER A 55 -38.99 -25.87 -36.56
CA SER A 55 -38.26 -24.59 -36.45
C SER A 55 -36.75 -24.64 -36.16
N ALA A 56 -36.09 -25.80 -36.18
CA ALA A 56 -34.64 -25.85 -35.97
C ALA A 56 -33.95 -26.84 -36.91
N ARG A 57 -33.64 -26.40 -38.14
CA ARG A 57 -32.60 -27.04 -38.96
C ARG A 57 -31.26 -26.41 -38.59
N HIS A 58 -30.64 -26.91 -37.53
CA HIS A 58 -29.22 -26.69 -37.27
C HIS A 58 -28.51 -28.01 -37.56
N ASP A 59 -27.38 -27.95 -38.28
CA ASP A 59 -26.65 -29.16 -38.65
C ASP A 59 -26.13 -29.85 -37.38
N LEU A 60 -26.07 -31.19 -37.41
CA LEU A 60 -25.68 -32.00 -36.25
C LEU A 60 -24.28 -31.63 -35.71
N ALA A 61 -23.44 -31.06 -36.57
CA ALA A 61 -22.13 -30.52 -36.22
C ALA A 61 -22.22 -29.23 -35.38
N ASP A 62 -23.15 -28.33 -35.72
CA ASP A 62 -23.36 -27.07 -35.00
C ASP A 62 -23.86 -27.33 -33.58
N LEU A 63 -24.76 -28.31 -33.42
CA LEU A 63 -25.30 -28.69 -32.11
C LEU A 63 -24.25 -29.34 -31.21
N LYS A 64 -23.30 -30.10 -31.78
CA LYS A 64 -22.16 -30.64 -31.03
C LYS A 64 -21.18 -29.54 -30.61
N GLN A 65 -20.88 -28.62 -31.52
CA GLN A 65 -20.00 -27.48 -31.24
C GLN A 65 -20.60 -26.57 -30.15
N LEU A 66 -21.93 -26.41 -30.11
CA LEU A 66 -22.63 -25.70 -29.06
C LEU A 66 -22.61 -26.40 -27.70
N ALA A 67 -22.63 -27.74 -27.70
CA ALA A 67 -22.65 -28.56 -26.49
C ALA A 67 -21.26 -28.72 -25.85
N ASP A 68 -20.20 -28.71 -26.66
CA ASP A 68 -18.82 -28.90 -26.20
C ASP A 68 -18.13 -27.60 -25.73
N ALA A 69 -18.68 -26.43 -26.05
CA ALA A 69 -18.13 -25.13 -25.62
C ALA A 69 -18.47 -24.83 -24.15
N ALA A 70 -17.44 -24.67 -23.30
CA ALA A 70 -17.60 -24.39 -21.88
C ALA A 70 -17.80 -22.89 -21.60
N ALA A 71 -17.45 -22.02 -22.56
CA ALA A 71 -17.64 -20.58 -22.48
C ALA A 71 -18.13 -20.02 -23.83
N PRO A 72 -18.96 -18.96 -23.86
CA PRO A 72 -19.49 -18.38 -25.10
C PRO A 72 -18.43 -17.99 -26.12
N GLU A 73 -17.22 -17.69 -25.66
CA GLU A 73 -16.08 -17.27 -26.47
C GLU A 73 -15.50 -18.38 -27.36
N GLU A 74 -15.68 -19.66 -26.98
CA GLU A 74 -15.19 -20.84 -27.71
C GLU A 74 -16.04 -21.17 -28.95
N LEU A 75 -17.26 -20.64 -29.01
CA LEU A 75 -18.15 -20.74 -30.17
C LEU A 75 -17.72 -19.84 -31.34
N PHE A 76 -16.86 -18.85 -31.08
CA PHE A 76 -16.40 -17.89 -32.09
C PHE A 76 -15.11 -18.34 -32.79
N THR A 77 -14.95 -19.62 -33.13
CA THR A 77 -13.71 -20.09 -33.76
C THR A 77 -13.72 -19.93 -35.30
N GLY A 78 -12.65 -19.36 -35.85
CA GLY A 78 -12.23 -19.61 -37.24
C GLY A 78 -12.32 -18.48 -38.26
N GLN A 79 -13.35 -17.62 -38.24
CA GLN A 79 -13.52 -16.59 -39.31
C GLN A 79 -13.34 -15.12 -38.88
N TRP A 80 -13.47 -14.82 -37.58
CA TRP A 80 -13.52 -13.43 -37.10
C TRP A 80 -12.31 -12.97 -36.28
N GLN A 81 -11.37 -13.86 -35.95
CA GLN A 81 -10.37 -13.58 -34.92
C GLN A 81 -8.99 -13.16 -35.43
N ASN A 82 -8.71 -13.20 -36.74
CA ASN A 82 -7.37 -12.87 -37.22
C ASN A 82 -7.31 -12.35 -38.67
N ARG A 83 -8.10 -11.32 -38.99
CA ARG A 83 -7.82 -10.55 -40.20
C ARG A 83 -6.68 -9.58 -39.88
N ILE A 84 -5.55 -9.74 -40.58
CA ILE A 84 -4.44 -8.78 -40.57
C ILE A 84 -5.05 -7.40 -40.82
N SER A 85 -5.06 -6.58 -39.78
CA SER A 85 -5.60 -5.24 -39.85
C SER A 85 -4.56 -4.35 -40.50
N VAL A 86 -4.98 -3.34 -41.27
CA VAL A 86 -4.11 -2.26 -41.77
C VAL A 86 -3.37 -1.54 -40.62
N LEU A 87 -3.83 -1.71 -39.37
CA LEU A 87 -3.16 -1.22 -38.17
C LEU A 87 -1.96 -2.07 -37.75
N ASP A 88 -1.90 -3.35 -38.13
CA ASP A 88 -0.92 -4.32 -37.64
C ASP A 88 0.51 -3.93 -38.02
N ASP A 89 0.70 -3.39 -39.23
CA ASP A 89 1.98 -2.88 -39.73
C ASP A 89 2.49 -1.65 -38.95
N TYR A 90 1.59 -0.91 -38.29
CA TYR A 90 1.91 0.30 -37.52
C TYR A 90 1.87 0.06 -36.00
N LYS A 91 1.58 -1.16 -35.55
CA LYS A 91 1.52 -1.49 -34.11
C LYS A 91 2.87 -1.30 -33.42
N SER A 92 3.97 -1.69 -34.05
CA SER A 92 5.33 -1.51 -33.52
C SER A 92 5.64 -0.04 -33.27
N TYR A 93 5.40 0.83 -34.27
CA TYR A 93 5.58 2.27 -34.14
C TYR A 93 4.71 2.89 -33.03
N LEU A 94 3.43 2.48 -32.96
CA LEU A 94 2.53 2.95 -31.90
C LEU A 94 2.98 2.48 -30.51
N ASP A 95 3.62 1.31 -30.41
CA ASP A 95 4.12 0.74 -29.17
C ASP A 95 5.37 1.46 -28.67
N ASP A 96 6.29 1.79 -29.56
CA ASP A 96 7.49 2.56 -29.24
C ASP A 96 7.12 3.96 -28.74
N ARG A 97 6.22 4.66 -29.45
CA ARG A 97 5.73 5.99 -29.03
C ARG A 97 4.94 5.96 -27.73
N TRP A 98 4.20 4.88 -27.49
CA TRP A 98 3.50 4.64 -26.22
C TRP A 98 4.48 4.45 -25.06
N ASN A 99 5.57 3.71 -25.29
CA ASN A 99 6.62 3.47 -24.30
C ASN A 99 7.45 4.74 -24.01
N GLU A 100 7.61 5.62 -24.99
CA GLU A 100 8.17 6.97 -24.83
C GLU A 100 7.26 7.93 -24.03
N GLY A 101 6.03 7.52 -23.71
CA GLY A 101 5.09 8.29 -22.87
C GLY A 101 4.09 9.15 -23.65
N PHE A 102 4.05 9.05 -24.99
CA PHE A 102 3.04 9.74 -25.79
C PHE A 102 1.72 8.99 -25.72
N THR A 103 0.78 9.51 -24.93
CA THR A 103 -0.51 8.85 -24.66
C THR A 103 -1.70 9.45 -25.41
N ASN A 104 -1.46 10.43 -26.29
CA ASN A 104 -2.51 11.09 -27.06
C ASN A 104 -2.80 10.34 -28.37
N ALA A 105 -3.91 9.59 -28.39
CA ALA A 105 -4.32 8.79 -29.54
C ALA A 105 -4.56 9.59 -30.83
N TRP A 106 -4.95 10.87 -30.72
CA TRP A 106 -5.15 11.73 -31.88
C TRP A 106 -3.84 12.08 -32.56
N LYS A 107 -2.84 12.51 -31.77
CA LYS A 107 -1.49 12.83 -32.29
C LYS A 107 -0.83 11.62 -32.91
N LEU A 108 -0.96 10.45 -32.28
CA LEU A 108 -0.43 9.21 -32.84
C LEU A 108 -1.11 8.78 -34.14
N TRP A 109 -2.41 9.06 -34.30
CA TRP A 109 -3.10 8.83 -35.58
C TRP A 109 -2.64 9.83 -36.66
N GLU A 110 -2.48 11.10 -36.30
CA GLU A 110 -1.96 12.14 -37.20
C GLU A 110 -0.52 11.86 -37.65
N GLU A 111 0.32 11.27 -36.80
CA GLU A 111 1.70 10.88 -37.13
C GLU A 111 1.76 9.69 -38.12
N ILE A 112 0.83 8.73 -38.05
CA ILE A 112 0.84 7.55 -38.92
C ILE A 112 0.14 7.77 -40.28
N VAL A 113 -0.72 8.78 -40.40
CA VAL A 113 -1.41 9.10 -41.67
C VAL A 113 -0.42 9.46 -42.79
N PRO A 114 0.58 10.35 -42.57
CA PRO A 114 1.66 10.62 -43.53
C PRO A 114 2.54 9.40 -43.83
N LEU A 115 2.65 8.46 -42.89
CA LEU A 115 3.41 7.21 -43.06
C LEU A 115 2.67 6.17 -43.93
N GLY A 116 1.49 6.52 -44.46
CA GLY A 116 0.73 5.66 -45.37
C GLY A 116 -0.47 4.96 -44.73
N TYR A 117 -0.83 5.31 -43.49
CA TYR A 117 -1.97 4.69 -42.81
C TYR A 117 -3.31 5.13 -43.43
N LYS A 118 -4.04 4.17 -43.99
CA LYS A 118 -5.37 4.37 -44.61
C LYS A 118 -6.54 3.96 -43.70
N GLY A 119 -6.27 3.70 -42.43
CA GLY A 119 -7.29 3.22 -41.48
C GLY A 119 -7.98 4.35 -40.70
N SER A 120 -9.05 3.98 -39.99
CA SER A 120 -9.82 4.91 -39.16
C SER A 120 -9.14 5.20 -37.82
N TYR A 121 -9.22 6.46 -37.36
CA TYR A 121 -8.87 6.88 -36.00
C TYR A 121 -9.46 5.95 -34.92
N GLN A 122 -10.69 5.46 -35.10
CA GLN A 122 -11.35 4.61 -34.11
C GLN A 122 -10.61 3.28 -33.89
N ARG A 123 -9.89 2.76 -34.90
CA ARG A 123 -9.07 1.55 -34.76
C ARG A 123 -7.81 1.82 -33.93
N VAL A 124 -7.13 2.93 -34.16
CA VAL A 124 -5.98 3.37 -33.33
C VAL A 124 -6.43 3.63 -31.90
N ARG A 125 -7.55 4.34 -31.72
CA ARG A 125 -8.13 4.61 -30.42
C ARG A 125 -8.50 3.33 -29.68
N ALA A 126 -9.15 2.36 -30.34
CA ALA A 126 -9.50 1.09 -29.73
C ALA A 126 -8.26 0.27 -29.34
N TYR A 127 -7.21 0.27 -30.17
CA TYR A 127 -5.94 -0.41 -29.88
C TYR A 127 -5.22 0.18 -28.67
N LEU A 128 -5.09 1.52 -28.62
CA LEU A 128 -4.47 2.21 -27.49
C LEU A 128 -5.34 2.16 -26.23
N HIS A 129 -6.68 2.14 -26.37
CA HIS A 129 -7.59 1.91 -25.25
C HIS A 129 -7.40 0.52 -24.68
N LYS A 130 -7.26 -0.52 -25.52
CA LYS A 130 -6.92 -1.86 -25.06
C LYS A 130 -5.61 -1.86 -24.27
N LYS A 131 -4.57 -1.14 -24.71
CA LYS A 131 -3.32 -1.01 -23.93
C LYS A 131 -3.45 -0.25 -22.61
N ARG A 132 -4.37 0.72 -22.51
CA ARG A 132 -4.69 1.39 -21.25
C ARG A 132 -5.44 0.48 -20.27
N THR A 133 -6.34 -0.34 -20.78
CA THR A 133 -7.23 -1.20 -19.98
C THR A 133 -6.63 -2.59 -19.74
N SER A 134 -5.67 -3.02 -20.57
CA SER A 134 -4.88 -4.21 -20.34
C SER A 134 -4.18 -4.08 -19.00
N PRO A 135 -4.29 -5.08 -18.10
CA PRO A 135 -3.53 -5.07 -16.87
C PRO A 135 -2.06 -4.98 -17.26
N ARG A 136 -1.41 -3.85 -16.90
CA ARG A 136 0.05 -3.79 -16.89
C ARG A 136 0.53 -5.02 -16.10
N PRO A 137 1.64 -5.68 -16.49
CA PRO A 137 2.24 -6.67 -15.61
C PRO A 137 2.37 -5.97 -14.25
N VAL A 138 1.77 -6.57 -13.22
CA VAL A 138 1.81 -6.04 -11.87
C VAL A 138 3.25 -6.19 -11.43
N THR A 139 4.12 -5.26 -11.83
CA THR A 139 5.40 -5.06 -11.17
C THR A 139 5.00 -4.76 -9.74
N ALA A 140 5.20 -5.74 -8.85
CA ALA A 140 4.85 -5.61 -7.45
C ALA A 140 5.39 -4.26 -6.99
N ARG A 141 4.49 -3.40 -6.51
CA ARG A 141 4.86 -2.05 -6.11
C ARG A 141 6.03 -2.17 -5.14
N PRO A 142 7.15 -1.45 -5.35
CA PRO A 142 8.28 -1.54 -4.44
C PRO A 142 7.80 -1.23 -3.02
N PRO A 143 8.35 -1.91 -2.00
CA PRO A 143 7.93 -1.72 -0.63
C PRO A 143 8.16 -0.26 -0.21
N SER A 144 7.26 0.27 0.61
CA SER A 144 7.42 1.64 1.12
C SER A 144 8.64 1.72 2.05
N PRO A 145 9.30 2.88 2.19
CA PRO A 145 10.40 3.06 3.14
C PRO A 145 10.01 2.63 4.56
N ARG A 146 8.78 2.94 4.99
CA ARG A 146 8.24 2.54 6.30
C ARG A 146 8.15 1.02 6.45
N THR A 147 7.79 0.32 5.37
CA THR A 147 7.72 -1.14 5.34
C THR A 147 9.11 -1.73 5.51
N VAL A 148 10.10 -1.23 4.75
CA VAL A 148 11.49 -1.68 4.83
C VAL A 148 12.08 -1.42 6.22
N SER A 149 11.90 -0.21 6.77
CA SER A 149 12.34 0.10 8.14
C SER A 149 11.68 -0.81 9.17
N GLY A 150 10.39 -1.13 9.00
CA GLY A 150 9.68 -2.09 9.84
C GLY A 150 10.34 -3.46 9.81
N TRP A 151 10.65 -3.98 8.62
CA TRP A 151 11.32 -5.27 8.49
C TRP A 151 12.73 -5.29 9.11
N ILE A 152 13.50 -4.20 8.96
CA ILE A 152 14.84 -4.07 9.55
C ILE A 152 14.79 -4.08 11.08
N LEU A 153 13.75 -3.51 11.68
CA LEU A 153 13.58 -3.42 13.14
C LEU A 153 12.90 -4.66 13.76
N SER A 154 12.11 -5.41 13.00
CA SER A 154 11.43 -6.64 13.46
C SER A 154 12.36 -7.84 13.49
N ARG A 155 12.22 -8.78 14.43
CA ARG A 155 13.07 -9.99 14.49
C ARG A 155 13.00 -10.80 13.18
N PRO A 156 14.12 -11.34 12.65
CA PRO A 156 14.11 -12.08 11.39
C PRO A 156 13.09 -13.22 11.36
N GLU A 157 13.00 -13.98 12.45
CA GLU A 157 12.05 -15.09 12.66
C GLU A 157 10.57 -14.67 12.70
N THR A 158 10.25 -13.38 12.80
CA THR A 158 8.87 -12.88 12.75
C THR A 158 8.43 -12.46 11.34
N LEU A 159 9.37 -12.36 10.40
CA LEU A 159 9.09 -11.99 9.02
C LEU A 159 8.63 -13.21 8.23
N THR A 160 7.60 -13.02 7.42
CA THR A 160 7.16 -14.06 6.48
C THR A 160 8.20 -14.27 5.38
N GLU A 161 8.27 -15.48 4.80
CA GLU A 161 9.16 -15.80 3.68
C GLU A 161 9.14 -14.77 2.53
N PRO A 162 7.98 -14.28 2.04
CA PRO A 162 7.96 -13.26 0.99
C PRO A 162 8.57 -11.93 1.45
N GLU A 163 8.39 -11.53 2.71
CA GLU A 163 8.99 -10.30 3.26
C GLU A 163 10.50 -10.45 3.40
N GLN A 164 10.99 -11.62 3.83
CA GLN A 164 12.42 -11.90 3.89
C GLN A 164 13.05 -11.82 2.49
N LEU A 165 12.38 -12.38 1.47
CA LEU A 165 12.86 -12.32 0.10
C LEU A 165 12.87 -10.88 -0.46
N GLN A 166 11.84 -10.09 -0.15
CA GLN A 166 11.79 -8.68 -0.54
C GLN A 166 12.88 -7.86 0.17
N LEU A 167 13.07 -8.05 1.47
CA LEU A 167 14.15 -7.38 2.22
C LEU A 167 15.53 -7.77 1.67
N LYS A 168 15.74 -9.05 1.35
CA LYS A 168 16.99 -9.53 0.72
C LYS A 168 17.23 -8.85 -0.63
N THR A 169 16.18 -8.73 -1.44
CA THR A 169 16.24 -8.01 -2.72
C THR A 169 16.62 -6.55 -2.50
N VAL A 170 15.97 -5.85 -1.57
CA VAL A 170 16.27 -4.44 -1.27
C VAL A 170 17.73 -4.25 -0.81
N ARG A 171 18.22 -5.12 0.06
CA ARG A 171 19.61 -5.09 0.55
C ARG A 171 20.63 -5.35 -0.56
N ALA A 172 20.32 -6.24 -1.51
CA ALA A 172 21.20 -6.51 -2.65
C ALA A 172 21.34 -5.32 -3.61
N HIS A 173 20.33 -4.44 -3.68
CA HIS A 173 20.35 -3.27 -4.56
C HIS A 173 20.92 -2.00 -3.88
N CYS A 174 21.06 -2.00 -2.54
CA CYS A 174 21.53 -0.84 -1.78
C CYS A 174 22.49 -1.31 -0.66
N PRO A 175 23.81 -1.27 -0.91
CA PRO A 175 24.81 -1.71 0.07
C PRO A 175 24.79 -0.90 1.37
N GLU A 176 24.36 0.37 1.34
CA GLU A 176 24.20 1.21 2.51
C GLU A 176 23.07 0.68 3.42
N LEU A 177 21.96 0.22 2.84
CA LEU A 177 20.89 -0.43 3.59
C LEU A 177 21.31 -1.79 4.15
N ASP A 178 22.19 -2.51 3.44
CA ASP A 178 22.77 -3.76 3.93
C ASP A 178 23.63 -3.53 5.18
N ALA A 179 24.55 -2.56 5.12
CA ALA A 179 25.39 -2.15 6.23
C ALA A 179 24.55 -1.64 7.42
N LEU A 180 23.57 -0.78 7.16
CA LEU A 180 22.63 -0.30 8.18
C LEU A 180 21.89 -1.47 8.85
N THR A 181 21.39 -2.42 8.05
CA THR A 181 20.68 -3.58 8.59
C THR A 181 21.59 -4.39 9.50
N ARG A 182 22.85 -4.63 9.11
CA ARG A 182 23.83 -5.33 9.96
C ARG A 182 24.05 -4.62 11.30
N HIS A 183 24.23 -3.31 11.30
CA HIS A 183 24.44 -2.53 12.53
C HIS A 183 23.22 -2.54 13.44
N VAL A 184 22.03 -2.36 12.88
CA VAL A 184 20.77 -2.42 13.65
C VAL A 184 20.58 -3.80 14.29
N ARG A 185 20.89 -4.87 13.55
CA ARG A 185 20.79 -6.25 14.07
C ARG A 185 21.80 -6.51 15.18
N ALA A 186 23.06 -6.12 14.98
CA ALA A 186 24.10 -6.27 16.01
C ALA A 186 23.75 -5.48 17.28
N PHE A 187 23.25 -4.25 17.14
CA PHE A 187 22.81 -3.44 18.28
C PHE A 187 21.59 -4.07 18.99
N ALA A 188 20.63 -4.61 18.24
CA ALA A 188 19.46 -5.27 18.82
C ALA A 188 19.86 -6.50 19.64
N VAL A 189 20.79 -7.33 19.15
CA VAL A 189 21.35 -8.47 19.90
C VAL A 189 21.98 -7.98 21.19
N MET A 190 22.88 -7.00 21.12
CA MET A 190 23.55 -6.41 22.28
C MET A 190 22.56 -5.89 23.33
N LEU A 191 21.50 -5.20 22.89
CA LEU A 191 20.43 -4.70 23.74
C LEU A 191 19.62 -5.83 24.40
N THR A 192 19.31 -6.90 23.66
CA THR A 192 18.51 -8.02 24.19
C THR A 192 19.30 -8.96 25.08
N GLU A 193 20.57 -9.20 24.79
CA GLU A 193 21.47 -10.10 25.52
C GLU A 193 22.24 -9.39 26.63
N ARG A 194 22.08 -8.06 26.70
CA ARG A 194 22.69 -7.17 27.69
C ARG A 194 24.21 -7.11 27.68
N GLN A 195 24.78 -7.03 26.49
CA GLN A 195 26.22 -7.08 26.23
C GLN A 195 26.82 -5.67 26.08
N GLY A 196 26.65 -4.81 27.09
CA GLY A 196 27.09 -3.42 27.01
C GLY A 196 28.60 -3.25 26.77
N GLU A 197 29.41 -4.25 27.14
CA GLU A 197 30.85 -4.31 26.89
C GLU A 197 31.21 -4.31 25.40
N HIS A 198 30.31 -4.73 24.51
CA HIS A 198 30.52 -4.73 23.06
C HIS A 198 30.20 -3.37 22.40
N LEU A 199 29.67 -2.39 23.15
CA LEU A 199 29.28 -1.09 22.62
C LEU A 199 30.42 -0.32 21.94
N PRO A 200 31.66 -0.24 22.51
CA PRO A 200 32.75 0.47 21.86
C PRO A 200 33.13 -0.13 20.50
N ALA A 201 33.22 -1.45 20.42
CA ALA A 201 33.52 -2.15 19.16
C ALA A 201 32.43 -1.95 18.11
N TRP A 202 31.16 -1.90 18.53
CA TRP A 202 30.06 -1.59 17.64
C TRP A 202 30.12 -0.14 17.12
N LEU A 203 30.47 0.83 17.97
CA LEU A 203 30.65 2.22 17.55
C LEU A 203 31.77 2.37 16.53
N ASP A 204 32.88 1.66 16.72
CA ASP A 204 33.98 1.62 15.75
C ASP A 204 33.56 1.02 14.42
N ALA A 205 32.80 -0.09 14.44
CA ALA A 205 32.25 -0.69 13.23
C ALA A 205 31.30 0.27 12.49
N VAL A 206 30.48 1.03 13.21
CA VAL A 206 29.58 2.04 12.61
C VAL A 206 30.36 3.15 11.91
N ARG A 207 31.50 3.57 12.46
CA ARG A 207 32.36 4.62 11.88
C ARG A 207 33.11 4.17 10.63
N GLN A 208 33.29 2.86 10.44
CA GLN A 208 33.94 2.31 9.25
C GLN A 208 33.05 2.31 8.00
N ASP A 209 31.72 2.29 8.18
CA ASP A 209 30.77 2.37 7.08
C ASP A 209 30.32 3.83 6.85
N ASP A 210 30.08 4.20 5.58
CA ASP A 210 29.63 5.54 5.20
C ASP A 210 28.12 5.72 5.42
N LEU A 211 27.73 5.87 6.69
CA LEU A 211 26.34 6.04 7.13
C LEU A 211 26.19 7.32 7.98
N PRO A 212 26.08 8.51 7.36
CA PRO A 212 26.11 9.79 8.07
C PRO A 212 25.05 9.93 9.19
N SER A 213 23.84 9.39 8.96
CA SER A 213 22.79 9.40 9.98
C SER A 213 23.14 8.52 11.18
N LEU A 214 23.85 7.43 10.97
CA LEU A 214 24.28 6.52 12.05
C LEU A 214 25.50 7.06 12.80
N HIS A 215 26.37 7.82 12.12
CA HIS A 215 27.48 8.55 12.78
C HIS A 215 26.98 9.60 13.77
N THR A 216 25.88 10.28 13.43
CA THR A 216 25.26 11.25 14.35
C THR A 216 24.74 10.57 15.62
N LEU A 217 24.18 9.36 15.49
CA LEU A 217 23.76 8.53 16.62
C LEU A 217 24.98 8.09 17.44
N ALA A 218 26.04 7.60 16.78
CA ALA A 218 27.27 7.17 17.45
C ALA A 218 27.89 8.30 18.29
N ALA A 219 27.99 9.51 17.72
CA ALA A 219 28.47 10.70 18.44
C ALA A 219 27.55 11.12 19.60
N GLY A 220 26.26 10.78 19.54
CA GLY A 220 25.33 10.92 20.65
C GLY A 220 25.62 9.93 21.77
N ILE A 221 25.83 8.66 21.41
CA ILE A 221 26.15 7.59 22.35
C ILE A 221 27.50 7.84 23.03
N ASP A 222 28.52 8.31 22.30
CA ASP A 222 29.84 8.61 22.88
C ASP A 222 29.79 9.61 24.03
N ARG A 223 28.91 10.62 23.93
CA ARG A 223 28.76 11.65 24.97
C ARG A 223 28.23 11.08 26.29
N ASP A 224 27.45 10.00 26.21
CA ASP A 224 26.79 9.36 27.34
C ASP A 224 27.22 7.88 27.47
N LEU A 225 28.46 7.55 27.07
CA LEU A 225 28.92 6.17 26.88
C LEU A 225 28.71 5.30 28.13
N ASP A 226 29.09 5.80 29.31
CA ASP A 226 28.94 5.06 30.56
C ASP A 226 27.46 4.78 30.88
N ALA A 227 26.59 5.76 30.62
CA ALA A 227 25.16 5.64 30.87
C ALA A 227 24.50 4.66 29.89
N VAL A 228 24.88 4.70 28.61
CA VAL A 228 24.39 3.76 27.60
C VAL A 228 24.91 2.35 27.87
N THR A 229 26.18 2.21 28.23
CA THR A 229 26.79 0.92 28.62
C THR A 229 26.06 0.33 29.82
N ALA A 230 25.80 1.12 30.86
CA ALA A 230 25.02 0.69 32.01
C ALA A 230 23.59 0.30 31.63
N GLY A 231 22.93 1.07 30.75
CA GLY A 231 21.60 0.76 30.23
C GLY A 231 21.53 -0.51 29.39
N LEU A 232 22.63 -0.86 28.71
CA LEU A 232 22.77 -2.11 27.97
C LEU A 232 23.18 -3.28 28.87
N THR A 233 23.77 -3.07 30.05
CA THR A 233 24.31 -4.17 30.88
C THR A 233 23.39 -4.54 32.03
N LEU A 234 22.83 -3.52 32.71
CA LEU A 234 22.10 -3.72 33.95
C LEU A 234 20.68 -4.27 33.72
N PRO A 235 20.13 -5.03 34.68
CA PRO A 235 18.76 -5.52 34.59
C PRO A 235 17.70 -4.42 34.84
N TRP A 236 18.13 -3.24 35.26
CA TRP A 236 17.25 -2.15 35.67
C TRP A 236 16.83 -1.31 34.46
N SER A 237 15.52 -1.13 34.29
CA SER A 237 14.98 -0.21 33.30
C SER A 237 13.99 0.75 33.95
N LEU A 238 13.97 1.99 33.46
CA LEU A 238 12.97 2.98 33.88
C LEU A 238 11.62 2.79 33.17
N GLY A 239 11.47 1.81 32.27
CA GLY A 239 10.29 1.68 31.41
C GLY A 239 8.97 1.57 32.18
N ALA A 240 8.93 0.80 33.26
CA ALA A 240 7.73 0.73 34.11
C ALA A 240 7.42 2.07 34.78
N VAL A 241 8.45 2.76 35.29
CA VAL A 241 8.32 4.08 35.93
C VAL A 241 7.85 5.12 34.90
N GLU A 242 8.44 5.12 33.71
CA GLU A 242 8.05 5.99 32.60
C GLU A 242 6.61 5.74 32.15
N GLY A 243 6.18 4.48 32.10
CA GLY A 243 4.79 4.11 31.83
C GLY A 243 3.83 4.73 32.85
N HIS A 244 4.15 4.63 34.14
CA HIS A 244 3.37 5.28 35.20
C HIS A 244 3.38 6.80 35.07
N VAL A 245 4.54 7.42 34.81
CA VAL A 245 4.66 8.86 34.59
C VAL A 245 3.85 9.32 33.39
N ASN A 246 3.87 8.57 32.29
CA ASN A 246 3.10 8.91 31.09
C ASN A 246 1.59 8.80 31.34
N ARG A 247 1.14 7.76 32.04
CA ARG A 247 -0.26 7.62 32.48
C ARG A 247 -0.71 8.79 33.36
N ILE A 248 0.12 9.18 34.33
CA ILE A 248 -0.16 10.33 35.20
C ILE A 248 -0.21 11.63 34.37
N LYS A 249 0.73 11.82 33.44
CA LYS A 249 0.74 12.97 32.52
C LYS A 249 -0.52 12.99 31.66
N MET A 250 -0.99 11.85 31.16
CA MET A 250 -2.21 11.73 30.39
C MET A 250 -3.45 12.13 31.23
N LEU A 251 -3.58 11.60 32.45
CA LEU A 251 -4.68 11.98 33.35
C LEU A 251 -4.65 13.47 33.69
N LYS A 252 -3.47 14.04 33.92
CA LYS A 252 -3.30 15.49 34.14
C LYS A 252 -3.70 16.30 32.91
N ARG A 253 -3.38 15.84 31.69
CA ARG A 253 -3.76 16.48 30.41
C ARG A 253 -5.27 16.43 30.16
N GLN A 254 -5.95 15.32 30.47
CA GLN A 254 -7.42 15.22 30.40
C GLN A 254 -8.11 16.25 31.32
N MET A 255 -7.43 16.68 32.37
CA MET A 255 -7.92 17.66 33.34
C MET A 255 -7.37 19.07 33.09
N PHE A 256 -6.84 19.33 31.89
CA PHE A 256 -6.27 20.61 31.47
C PHE A 256 -5.19 21.15 32.43
N GLY A 257 -4.46 20.26 33.11
CA GLY A 257 -3.43 20.62 34.07
C GLY A 257 -3.94 21.14 35.43
N ARG A 258 -5.26 21.19 35.65
CA ARG A 258 -5.88 21.79 36.86
C ARG A 258 -6.06 20.81 38.02
N ALA A 259 -5.56 19.59 37.88
CA ALA A 259 -5.63 18.59 38.94
C ALA A 259 -4.51 18.81 39.97
N GLY A 260 -4.88 19.30 41.17
CA GLY A 260 -4.00 19.24 42.35
C GLY A 260 -3.78 17.80 42.82
N PHE A 261 -2.80 17.59 43.70
CA PHE A 261 -2.35 16.24 44.12
C PHE A 261 -3.51 15.33 44.59
N THR A 262 -4.40 15.84 45.45
CA THR A 262 -5.53 15.07 46.00
C THR A 262 -6.47 14.56 44.90
N LEU A 263 -6.79 15.40 43.92
CA LEU A 263 -7.68 15.05 42.82
C LEU A 263 -7.00 14.09 41.84
N LEU A 264 -5.71 14.32 41.56
CA LEU A 264 -4.91 13.43 40.72
C LEU A 264 -4.77 12.04 41.34
N ARG A 265 -4.51 11.96 42.66
CA ARG A 265 -4.45 10.69 43.40
C ARG A 265 -5.76 9.92 43.29
N LYS A 266 -6.90 10.58 43.51
CA LYS A 266 -8.23 9.95 43.36
C LYS A 266 -8.45 9.42 41.94
N ARG A 267 -8.10 10.20 40.92
CA ARG A 267 -8.22 9.79 39.50
C ARG A 267 -7.32 8.61 39.13
N VAL A 268 -6.08 8.60 39.63
CA VAL A 268 -5.14 7.48 39.39
C VAL A 268 -5.68 6.20 40.01
N LEU A 269 -6.19 6.24 41.24
CA LEU A 269 -6.75 5.07 41.93
C LEU A 269 -8.02 4.53 41.25
N VAL A 270 -8.88 5.41 40.72
CA VAL A 270 -10.11 4.99 40.02
C VAL A 270 -9.83 4.44 38.61
N ALA A 271 -8.74 4.88 37.97
CA ALA A 271 -8.39 4.45 36.62
C ALA A 271 -7.60 3.13 36.57
N GLN A 272 -7.34 2.48 37.71
CA GLN A 272 -6.58 1.22 37.82
C GLN A 272 -7.40 0.03 37.34
#